data_AF-A0A2E0H178-F1
#
_entry.id   AF-A0A2E0H178-F1
#
_cell.length_a   1.000
_cell.length_b   1.000
_cell.length_c   1.000
_cell.angle_alpha   90.00
_cell.angle_beta   90.00
_cell.angle_gamma   90.00
#
_symmetry.space_group_name_H-M   'P 1'
#
loop_
_entity.id
_entity.type
_entity.pdbx_description
1 polymer ?
#
loop_
_entity_poly.entity_id
_entity_poly.type
_entity_poly.pdbx_seq_one_letter_code
_entity_poly.pdbx_strand_id
1 'polypeptide(L)'
;MQYHPVPLEATLDSLPPLWSEDLIPEIQTILEAYPSMVFVLDDDPTGAQTVHNASFLTQWSLDVLLSERYQPEEATFLLINTRAKTEEQAVKINTDLGMEFSKLSRQLKIPISVISRSDSTLRGHFPAEVDALAEGMGNSHDGIIFIPFFIQGGRYTIDNVQYVSDGSMLAPVAQTPFAKDSAFGYESSNLCDWIEEKTQGKVSSEEVIAISIDEIRIGGPDVVEEKLKQVNRNDICIINSADMRDLDVVALAILRLQYKYGKNYLIRSSASFVRSRLGQRERPILTKEEMGYTDNGGALILVGSH
;
A
#
# COMPACT_ATOMS: atom_id res chain seq x y z
N MET A 1 25.38 -4.56 2.71
CA MET A 1 25.99 -4.98 1.43
C MET A 1 25.73 -3.91 0.38
N GLN A 2 26.67 -3.61 -0.52
CA GLN A 2 26.41 -2.63 -1.60
C GLN A 2 25.74 -3.35 -2.77
N TYR A 3 24.45 -3.08 -3.01
CA TYR A 3 23.74 -3.56 -4.19
C TYR A 3 24.24 -2.83 -5.44
N HIS A 4 24.04 -3.37 -6.63
CA HIS A 4 24.36 -2.69 -7.88
C HIS A 4 23.13 -2.65 -8.78
N PRO A 5 23.04 -1.68 -9.72
CA PRO A 5 22.00 -1.71 -10.73
C PRO A 5 22.03 -3.02 -11.52
N VAL A 6 20.85 -3.60 -11.76
CA VAL A 6 20.69 -4.86 -12.49
C VAL A 6 19.80 -4.67 -13.72
N PRO A 7 19.95 -5.45 -14.81
CA PRO A 7 19.09 -5.32 -15.98
C PRO A 7 17.66 -5.74 -15.66
N LEU A 8 16.67 -4.90 -15.98
CA LEU A 8 15.25 -5.13 -15.66
C LEU A 8 14.76 -6.45 -16.25
N GLU A 9 14.84 -6.61 -17.57
CA GLU A 9 14.31 -7.76 -18.30
C GLU A 9 14.95 -9.08 -17.80
N ALA A 10 16.28 -9.15 -17.76
CA ALA A 10 16.98 -10.34 -17.28
C ALA A 10 16.67 -10.66 -15.81
N THR A 11 16.45 -9.64 -14.97
CA THR A 11 16.05 -9.86 -13.57
C THR A 11 14.65 -10.44 -13.50
N LEU A 12 13.68 -9.88 -14.24
CA LEU A 12 12.31 -10.38 -14.25
C LEU A 12 12.21 -11.79 -14.86
N ASP A 13 12.95 -12.08 -15.92
CA ASP A 13 13.01 -13.40 -16.57
C ASP A 13 13.64 -14.48 -15.68
N SER A 14 14.47 -14.08 -14.71
CA SER A 14 15.08 -15.00 -13.75
C SER A 14 14.13 -15.42 -12.62
N LEU A 15 13.03 -14.69 -12.42
CA LEU A 15 12.05 -14.99 -11.39
C LEU A 15 11.19 -16.21 -11.79
N PRO A 16 10.59 -16.93 -10.83
CA PRO A 16 9.59 -17.94 -11.13
C PRO A 16 8.45 -17.36 -11.99
N PRO A 17 7.79 -18.19 -12.80
CA PRO A 17 6.63 -17.74 -13.59
C PRO A 17 5.52 -17.21 -12.68
N LEU A 18 4.75 -16.25 -13.17
CA LEU A 18 3.60 -15.71 -12.44
C LEU A 18 2.62 -16.81 -12.03
N TRP A 19 1.91 -16.59 -10.91
CA TRP A 19 0.84 -17.48 -10.50
C TRP A 19 -0.17 -17.64 -11.63
N SER A 20 -0.40 -18.89 -12.03
CA SER A 20 -1.06 -19.22 -13.30
C SER A 20 -2.54 -18.86 -13.35
N GLU A 21 -3.23 -18.81 -12.20
CA GLU A 21 -4.66 -18.56 -12.12
C GLU A 21 -4.97 -17.08 -11.91
N ASP A 22 -6.03 -16.60 -12.56
CA ASP A 22 -6.57 -15.27 -12.32
C ASP A 22 -7.41 -15.24 -11.05
N LEU A 23 -6.91 -14.52 -10.03
CA LEU A 23 -7.46 -14.51 -8.68
C LEU A 23 -8.50 -13.39 -8.46
N ILE A 24 -8.63 -12.44 -9.40
CA ILE A 24 -9.58 -11.32 -9.27
C ILE A 24 -11.02 -11.81 -9.03
N PRO A 25 -11.56 -12.81 -9.76
CA PRO A 25 -12.92 -13.31 -9.50
C PRO A 25 -13.10 -13.88 -8.08
N GLU A 26 -12.08 -14.54 -7.53
CA GLU A 26 -12.15 -15.08 -6.16
C GLU A 26 -12.10 -13.95 -5.13
N ILE A 27 -11.22 -12.96 -5.33
CA ILE A 27 -11.15 -11.75 -4.50
C ILE A 27 -12.52 -11.05 -4.46
N GLN A 28 -13.15 -10.85 -5.62
CA GLN A 28 -14.48 -10.24 -5.72
C GLN A 28 -15.54 -11.06 -4.98
N THR A 29 -15.50 -12.39 -5.11
CA THR A 29 -16.43 -13.28 -4.40
C THR A 29 -16.32 -13.12 -2.87
N ILE A 30 -15.09 -12.99 -2.33
CA ILE A 30 -14.89 -12.76 -0.89
C ILE A 30 -15.40 -11.38 -0.49
N LEU A 31 -15.10 -10.33 -1.26
CA LEU A 31 -15.52 -8.95 -0.98
C LEU A 31 -17.05 -8.81 -0.98
N GLU A 32 -17.74 -9.50 -1.89
CA GLU A 32 -19.21 -9.54 -1.95
C GLU A 32 -19.81 -10.28 -0.74
N ALA A 33 -19.22 -11.41 -0.35
CA ALA A 33 -19.71 -12.22 0.77
C ALA A 33 -19.40 -11.59 2.14
N TYR A 34 -18.27 -10.88 2.26
CA TYR A 34 -17.79 -10.31 3.51
C TYR A 34 -17.22 -8.89 3.29
N PRO A 35 -18.11 -7.89 3.14
CA PRO A 35 -17.71 -6.53 2.81
C PRO A 35 -16.99 -5.85 3.98
N SER A 36 -16.00 -5.04 3.64
CA SER A 36 -15.23 -4.20 4.55
C SER A 36 -15.12 -2.79 3.97
N MET A 37 -15.12 -1.76 4.82
CA MET A 37 -14.79 -0.40 4.37
C MET A 37 -13.28 -0.26 4.20
N VAL A 38 -12.83 0.23 3.05
CA VAL A 38 -11.41 0.45 2.76
C VAL A 38 -11.10 1.94 2.81
N PHE A 39 -10.24 2.32 3.76
CA PHE A 39 -9.74 3.68 3.90
C PHE A 39 -8.27 3.74 3.50
N VAL A 40 -7.94 4.62 2.54
CA VAL A 40 -6.58 4.83 2.05
C VAL A 40 -6.11 6.20 2.50
N LEU A 41 -4.99 6.28 3.23
CA LEU A 41 -4.46 7.51 3.78
C LEU A 41 -3.29 8.00 2.94
N ASP A 42 -3.46 9.15 2.30
CA ASP A 42 -2.47 9.74 1.41
C ASP A 42 -1.61 10.75 2.14
N ASP A 43 -0.33 10.42 2.31
CA ASP A 43 0.67 11.34 2.86
C ASP A 43 1.06 12.46 1.87
N ASP A 44 0.64 12.39 0.61
CA ASP A 44 0.84 13.41 -0.44
C ASP A 44 -0.34 13.51 -1.44
N PRO A 45 -0.53 14.66 -2.14
CA PRO A 45 -1.68 14.88 -3.00
C PRO A 45 -1.51 14.27 -4.41
N THR A 46 -1.28 12.96 -4.47
CA THR A 46 -1.10 12.24 -5.75
C THR A 46 -2.40 11.64 -6.32
N GLY A 47 -3.46 11.56 -5.51
CA GLY A 47 -4.76 11.00 -5.90
C GLY A 47 -4.73 9.47 -6.01
N ALA A 48 -5.82 8.86 -6.47
CA ALA A 48 -5.99 7.39 -6.48
C ALA A 48 -4.96 6.64 -7.33
N GLN A 49 -4.40 7.27 -8.38
CA GLN A 49 -3.37 6.82 -9.35
C GLN A 49 -3.58 5.48 -10.07
N THR A 50 -4.16 4.45 -9.45
CA THR A 50 -4.22 3.07 -9.94
C THR A 50 -5.57 2.40 -9.77
N VAL A 51 -6.53 3.07 -9.13
CA VAL A 51 -7.88 2.54 -8.85
C VAL A 51 -8.96 3.48 -9.38
N HIS A 52 -10.15 2.93 -9.58
CA HIS A 52 -11.36 3.68 -9.95
C HIS A 52 -12.43 3.50 -8.88
N ASN A 53 -13.58 4.16 -9.03
CA ASN A 53 -14.71 4.06 -8.10
C ASN A 53 -14.31 4.35 -6.63
N ALA A 54 -13.65 5.49 -6.42
CA ALA A 54 -13.10 5.89 -5.12
C ALA A 54 -13.53 7.31 -4.76
N SER A 55 -13.89 7.51 -3.49
CA SER A 55 -14.22 8.83 -2.93
C SER A 55 -12.97 9.51 -2.40
N PHE A 56 -13.00 10.85 -2.33
CA PHE A 56 -11.87 11.65 -1.85
C PHE A 56 -12.33 12.62 -0.77
N LEU A 57 -11.70 12.51 0.40
CA LEU A 57 -11.96 13.33 1.56
C LEU A 57 -10.71 14.12 1.97
N THR A 58 -10.94 15.37 2.37
CA THR A 58 -9.93 16.24 2.99
C THR A 58 -10.23 16.51 4.46
N GLN A 59 -11.30 15.90 4.98
CA GLN A 59 -11.76 15.99 6.36
C GLN A 59 -12.20 14.60 6.81
N TRP A 60 -12.02 14.30 8.10
CA TRP A 60 -12.17 12.94 8.64
C TRP A 60 -12.82 12.92 10.02
N SER A 61 -13.77 13.83 10.27
CA SER A 61 -14.60 13.69 11.47
C SER A 61 -15.39 12.38 11.43
N LEU A 62 -15.73 11.84 12.60
CA LEU A 62 -16.52 10.61 12.71
C LEU A 62 -17.77 10.61 11.83
N ASP A 63 -18.51 11.73 11.79
CA ASP A 63 -19.74 11.85 11.00
C ASP A 63 -19.47 11.73 9.48
N VAL A 64 -18.37 12.31 9.00
CA VAL A 64 -17.95 12.19 7.60
C VAL A 64 -17.58 10.73 7.30
N LEU A 65 -16.77 10.10 8.15
CA LEU A 65 -16.36 8.70 7.96
C LEU A 65 -17.55 7.72 8.01
N LEU A 66 -18.55 7.98 8.86
CA LEU A 66 -19.78 7.19 8.91
C LEU A 66 -20.62 7.35 7.65
N SER A 67 -20.62 8.53 7.04
CA SER A 67 -21.40 8.81 5.84
C SER A 67 -20.91 7.99 4.62
N GLU A 68 -19.62 7.63 4.58
CA GLU A 68 -19.02 6.81 3.52
C GLU A 68 -19.66 5.42 3.40
N ARG A 69 -20.31 4.93 4.46
CA ARG A 69 -21.07 3.66 4.42
C ARG A 69 -22.20 3.67 3.37
N TYR A 70 -22.72 4.84 3.06
CA TYR A 70 -23.86 5.00 2.14
C TYR A 70 -23.42 5.41 0.74
N GLN A 71 -22.11 5.55 0.51
CA GLN A 71 -21.55 5.90 -0.77
C GLN A 71 -21.36 4.64 -1.63
N PRO A 72 -21.55 4.73 -2.97
CA PRO A 72 -21.36 3.60 -3.88
C PRO A 72 -19.89 3.24 -4.15
N GLU A 73 -18.94 4.10 -3.76
CA GLU A 73 -17.51 3.91 -3.97
C GLU A 73 -16.94 2.75 -3.14
N GLU A 74 -15.97 2.04 -3.73
CA GLU A 74 -15.36 0.84 -3.13
C GLU A 74 -14.25 1.17 -2.13
N ALA A 75 -13.70 2.39 -2.20
CA ALA A 75 -12.66 2.88 -1.30
C ALA A 75 -12.79 4.38 -1.07
N THR A 76 -12.38 4.81 0.12
CA THR A 76 -12.31 6.22 0.50
C THR A 76 -10.86 6.64 0.68
N PHE A 77 -10.40 7.60 -0.10
CA PHE A 77 -9.09 8.22 0.04
C PHE A 77 -9.17 9.43 0.96
N LEU A 78 -8.27 9.51 1.93
CA LEU A 78 -8.11 10.63 2.85
C LEU A 78 -6.79 11.32 2.54
N LEU A 79 -6.84 12.56 2.05
CA LEU A 79 -5.64 13.37 1.90
C LEU A 79 -5.21 13.93 3.27
N ILE A 80 -4.25 13.27 3.91
CA ILE A 80 -3.66 13.72 5.18
C ILE A 80 -2.41 14.59 4.95
N ASN A 81 -1.77 14.46 3.79
CA ASN A 81 -0.68 15.32 3.31
C ASN A 81 0.47 15.49 4.33
N THR A 82 0.79 14.43 5.08
CA THR A 82 1.75 14.43 6.18
C THR A 82 3.20 14.53 5.72
N ARG A 83 3.51 14.18 4.46
CA ARG A 83 4.85 14.33 3.88
C ARG A 83 5.28 15.81 3.78
N ALA A 84 4.32 16.72 3.66
CA ALA A 84 4.56 18.16 3.67
C ALA A 84 4.59 18.77 5.09
N LYS A 85 4.55 17.95 6.15
CA LYS A 85 4.51 18.37 7.55
C LYS A 85 5.77 17.97 8.29
N THR A 86 5.97 18.55 9.48
CA THR A 86 6.98 18.04 10.42
C THR A 86 6.56 16.67 10.95
N GLU A 87 7.52 15.89 11.45
CA GLU A 87 7.23 14.58 12.04
C GLU A 87 6.22 14.69 13.21
N GLU A 88 6.38 15.69 14.09
CA GLU A 88 5.44 15.95 15.20
C GLU A 88 4.00 16.19 14.71
N GLN A 89 3.84 16.96 13.62
CA GLN A 89 2.54 17.20 13.03
C GLN A 89 1.98 15.94 12.36
N ALA A 90 2.82 15.16 11.68
CA ALA A 90 2.44 13.91 11.06
C ALA A 90 1.96 12.88 12.09
N VAL A 91 2.68 12.76 13.21
CA VAL A 91 2.29 11.95 14.38
C VAL A 91 0.95 12.40 14.90
N LYS A 92 0.77 13.71 15.17
CA LYS A 92 -0.50 14.24 15.68
C LYS A 92 -1.67 13.92 14.75
N ILE A 93 -1.52 14.13 13.44
CA ILE A 93 -2.57 13.86 12.45
C ILE A 93 -2.94 12.37 12.45
N ASN A 94 -1.94 11.48 12.45
CA ASN A 94 -2.18 10.03 12.44
C ASN A 94 -2.79 9.52 13.75
N THR A 95 -2.37 10.05 14.91
CA THR A 95 -2.99 9.74 16.20
C THR A 95 -4.46 10.17 16.24
N ASP A 96 -4.75 11.42 15.86
CA ASP A 96 -6.13 11.95 15.86
C ASP A 96 -7.02 11.12 14.91
N LEU A 97 -6.52 10.80 13.71
CA LEU A 97 -7.22 9.97 12.74
C LEU A 97 -7.41 8.51 13.22
N GLY A 98 -6.40 7.92 13.85
CA GLY A 98 -6.51 6.61 14.47
C GLY A 98 -7.60 6.55 15.54
N MET A 99 -7.74 7.61 16.34
CA MET A 99 -8.83 7.73 17.33
C MET A 99 -10.20 7.79 16.65
N GLU A 100 -10.33 8.50 15.53
CA GLU A 100 -11.58 8.52 14.73
C GLU A 100 -11.89 7.14 14.15
N PHE A 101 -10.91 6.42 13.60
CA PHE A 101 -11.11 5.03 13.15
C PHE A 101 -11.48 4.08 14.29
N SER A 102 -10.89 4.27 15.48
CA SER A 102 -11.26 3.51 16.67
C SER A 102 -12.73 3.74 17.06
N LYS A 103 -13.20 4.99 16.99
CA LYS A 103 -14.63 5.32 17.20
C LYS A 103 -15.51 4.72 16.11
N LEU A 104 -15.11 4.85 14.85
CA LEU A 104 -15.81 4.32 13.68
C LEU A 104 -16.00 2.81 13.80
N SER A 105 -14.91 2.06 14.06
CA SER A 105 -14.96 0.60 14.21
C SER A 105 -15.87 0.13 15.34
N ARG A 106 -16.02 0.91 16.43
CA ARG A 106 -16.96 0.58 17.52
C ARG A 106 -18.42 0.78 17.13
N GLN A 107 -18.71 1.74 16.24
CA GLN A 107 -20.08 2.00 15.79
C GLN A 107 -20.50 1.11 14.61
N LEU A 108 -19.53 0.68 13.80
CA LEU A 108 -19.79 -0.19 12.66
C LEU A 108 -19.87 -1.67 13.05
N LYS A 109 -20.74 -2.39 12.35
CA LYS A 109 -20.82 -3.87 12.38
C LYS A 109 -20.07 -4.51 11.20
N ILE A 110 -19.28 -3.72 10.48
CA ILE A 110 -18.50 -4.15 9.32
C ILE A 110 -17.02 -3.86 9.59
N PRO A 111 -16.09 -4.73 9.16
CA PRO A 111 -14.66 -4.47 9.30
C PRO A 111 -14.23 -3.20 8.57
N ILE A 112 -13.21 -2.55 9.12
CA ILE A 112 -12.48 -1.48 8.43
C ILE A 112 -11.08 -1.98 8.09
N SER A 113 -10.63 -1.71 6.86
CA SER A 113 -9.26 -1.94 6.42
C SER A 113 -8.61 -0.58 6.16
N VAL A 114 -7.48 -0.33 6.82
CA VAL A 114 -6.76 0.93 6.72
C VAL A 114 -5.44 0.70 5.98
N ILE A 115 -5.23 1.45 4.92
CA ILE A 115 -4.00 1.45 4.12
C ILE A 115 -3.33 2.81 4.29
N SER A 116 -2.21 2.86 5.00
CA SER A 116 -1.31 4.01 5.00
C SER A 116 -0.54 4.01 3.69
N ARG A 117 -0.98 4.85 2.73
CA ARG A 117 -0.35 4.95 1.41
C ARG A 117 0.78 5.97 1.47
N SER A 118 1.94 5.60 0.94
CA SER A 118 3.13 6.43 0.96
C SER A 118 4.02 6.19 -0.26
N ASP A 119 5.21 6.78 -0.25
CA ASP A 119 6.10 6.83 -1.38
C ASP A 119 6.69 5.46 -1.71
N SER A 120 6.56 5.04 -2.97
CA SER A 120 7.22 3.83 -3.49
C SER A 120 8.75 3.92 -3.44
N THR A 121 9.31 5.13 -3.28
CA THR A 121 10.75 5.37 -3.00
C THR A 121 11.06 5.63 -1.54
N LEU A 122 10.20 5.13 -0.64
CA LEU A 122 10.45 5.02 0.81
C LEU A 122 10.56 6.34 1.58
N ARG A 123 10.25 7.49 0.95
CA ARG A 123 10.21 8.77 1.65
C ARG A 123 8.91 8.91 2.44
N GLY A 124 9.02 9.48 3.63
CA GLY A 124 7.91 9.70 4.55
C GLY A 124 8.36 9.54 5.99
N HIS A 125 7.45 9.84 6.92
CA HIS A 125 7.72 9.79 8.36
C HIS A 125 7.54 8.37 8.91
N PHE A 126 8.04 7.35 8.22
CA PHE A 126 8.06 5.98 8.72
C PHE A 126 9.17 5.81 9.78
N PRO A 127 8.93 5.11 10.90
CA PRO A 127 7.68 4.44 11.28
C PRO A 127 6.65 5.33 11.99
N ALA A 128 7.03 6.56 12.36
CA ALA A 128 6.25 7.45 13.22
C ALA A 128 4.77 7.62 12.81
N GLU A 129 4.46 7.73 11.51
CA GLU A 129 3.06 7.80 11.02
C GLU A 129 2.26 6.54 11.34
N VAL A 130 2.87 5.39 11.06
CA VAL A 130 2.22 4.07 11.17
C VAL A 130 2.05 3.72 12.64
N ASP A 131 3.06 3.97 13.46
CA ASP A 131 3.01 3.78 14.91
C ASP A 131 1.94 4.66 15.57
N ALA A 132 1.90 5.95 15.21
CA ALA A 132 0.91 6.90 15.74
C ALA A 132 -0.53 6.53 15.36
N LEU A 133 -0.73 6.08 14.12
CA LEU A 133 -2.02 5.60 13.63
C LEU A 133 -2.45 4.32 14.37
N ALA A 134 -1.54 3.36 14.50
CA ALA A 134 -1.74 2.13 15.25
C ALA A 134 -2.11 2.39 16.71
N GLU A 135 -1.39 3.30 17.38
CA GLU A 135 -1.67 3.70 18.75
C GLU A 135 -3.06 4.33 18.89
N GLY A 136 -3.40 5.27 18.00
CA GLY A 136 -4.73 5.91 17.97
C GLY A 136 -5.87 4.89 17.77
N MET A 137 -5.62 3.84 16.97
CA MET A 137 -6.53 2.72 16.77
C MET A 137 -6.56 1.72 17.94
N GLY A 138 -5.77 1.95 18.99
CA GLY A 138 -5.69 1.11 20.18
C GLY A 138 -4.86 -0.15 19.99
N ASN A 139 -3.92 -0.17 19.05
CA ASN A 139 -3.04 -1.31 18.74
C ASN A 139 -3.81 -2.61 18.55
N SER A 140 -4.90 -2.51 17.76
CA SER A 140 -5.85 -3.59 17.47
C SER A 140 -5.52 -4.39 16.21
N HIS A 141 -4.46 -4.01 15.48
CA HIS A 141 -4.01 -4.70 14.28
C HIS A 141 -3.18 -5.95 14.61
N ASP A 142 -3.13 -6.88 13.66
CA ASP A 142 -2.43 -8.18 13.76
C ASP A 142 -0.98 -8.14 13.25
N GLY A 143 -0.51 -6.97 12.82
CA GLY A 143 0.83 -6.71 12.31
C GLY A 143 0.81 -5.62 11.24
N ILE A 144 2.00 -5.18 10.84
CA ILE A 144 2.18 -4.22 9.75
C ILE A 144 2.63 -4.97 8.50
N ILE A 145 1.91 -4.82 7.40
CA ILE A 145 2.34 -5.34 6.09
C ILE A 145 2.90 -4.19 5.26
N PHE A 146 4.14 -4.32 4.82
CA PHE A 146 4.89 -3.28 4.12
C PHE A 146 5.08 -3.65 2.64
N ILE A 147 4.47 -2.86 1.75
CA ILE A 147 4.34 -3.17 0.30
C ILE A 147 4.70 -1.92 -0.54
N PRO A 148 5.98 -1.64 -0.80
CA PRO A 148 6.37 -0.44 -1.55
C PRO A 148 6.25 -0.62 -3.08
N PHE A 149 6.00 -1.83 -3.57
CA PHE A 149 5.85 -2.16 -5.00
C PHE A 149 4.86 -1.26 -5.73
N PHE A 150 5.29 -0.62 -6.83
CA PHE A 150 4.46 0.24 -7.65
C PHE A 150 4.79 0.09 -9.14
N ILE A 151 4.01 -0.74 -9.84
CA ILE A 151 4.34 -1.12 -11.23
C ILE A 151 4.29 0.06 -12.20
N GLN A 152 3.29 0.95 -12.10
CA GLN A 152 3.19 2.13 -12.98
C GLN A 152 4.29 3.15 -12.69
N GLY A 153 4.82 3.15 -11.47
CA GLY A 153 6.02 3.90 -11.11
C GLY A 153 7.31 3.18 -11.46
N GLY A 154 7.28 1.94 -11.97
CA GLY A 154 8.49 1.13 -12.18
C GLY A 154 9.25 0.84 -10.90
N ARG A 155 8.55 0.62 -9.78
CA ARG A 155 9.17 0.25 -8.49
C ARG A 155 8.92 -1.22 -8.19
N TYR A 156 9.99 -1.94 -7.92
CA TYR A 156 10.03 -3.39 -7.75
C TYR A 156 10.64 -3.76 -6.41
N THR A 157 10.15 -4.81 -5.77
CA THR A 157 10.74 -5.36 -4.55
C THR A 157 11.16 -6.80 -4.83
N ILE A 158 12.46 -7.03 -4.97
CA ILE A 158 13.03 -8.33 -5.36
C ILE A 158 14.17 -8.65 -4.41
N ASP A 159 14.20 -9.86 -3.85
CA ASP A 159 15.17 -10.30 -2.85
C ASP A 159 15.32 -9.31 -1.68
N ASN A 160 14.18 -8.79 -1.23
CA ASN A 160 13.98 -7.76 -0.21
C ASN A 160 14.54 -6.39 -0.59
N VAL A 161 15.09 -6.21 -1.79
CA VAL A 161 15.63 -4.93 -2.26
C VAL A 161 14.56 -4.17 -3.01
N GLN A 162 14.37 -2.91 -2.61
CA GLN A 162 13.53 -1.98 -3.34
C GLN A 162 14.33 -1.32 -4.48
N TYR A 163 13.78 -1.39 -5.68
CA TYR A 163 14.37 -0.88 -6.90
C TYR A 163 13.50 0.19 -7.55
N VAL A 164 14.15 1.09 -8.29
CA VAL A 164 13.54 2.03 -9.22
C VAL A 164 14.02 1.70 -10.62
N SER A 165 13.10 1.51 -11.55
CA SER A 165 13.40 1.36 -12.97
C SER A 165 13.74 2.72 -13.60
N ASP A 166 14.82 2.75 -14.37
CA ASP A 166 15.19 3.86 -15.27
C ASP A 166 14.86 3.56 -16.75
N GLY A 167 14.06 2.51 -16.98
CA GLY A 167 13.72 1.98 -18.30
C GLY A 167 14.25 0.58 -18.48
N SER A 168 15.58 0.43 -18.61
CA SER A 168 16.22 -0.87 -18.87
C SER A 168 16.94 -1.47 -17.67
N MET A 169 17.22 -0.65 -16.64
CA MET A 169 17.90 -1.08 -15.43
C MET A 169 17.00 -0.85 -14.21
N LEU A 170 17.22 -1.69 -13.21
CA LEU A 170 16.71 -1.55 -11.85
C LEU A 170 17.83 -1.00 -10.97
N ALA A 171 17.72 0.26 -10.58
CA ALA A 171 18.63 0.88 -9.63
C ALA A 171 18.14 0.64 -8.19
N PRO A 172 18.98 0.12 -7.27
CA PRO A 172 18.63 0.05 -5.85
C PRO A 172 18.23 1.43 -5.34
N VAL A 173 17.12 1.52 -4.62
CA VAL A 173 16.48 2.81 -4.30
C VAL A 173 17.40 3.75 -3.51
N ALA A 174 18.30 3.22 -2.67
CA ALA A 174 19.29 4.03 -1.94
C ALA A 174 20.35 4.72 -2.82
N GLN A 175 20.51 4.27 -4.07
CA GLN A 175 21.44 4.87 -5.02
C GLN A 175 20.80 5.95 -5.87
N THR A 176 19.50 6.16 -5.71
CA THR A 176 18.76 7.19 -6.42
C THR A 176 18.83 8.52 -5.66
N PRO A 177 18.52 9.65 -6.33
CA PRO A 177 18.38 10.93 -5.64
C PRO A 177 17.33 10.93 -4.52
N PHE A 178 16.33 10.03 -4.56
CA PHE A 178 15.26 9.97 -3.55
C PHE A 178 15.78 9.64 -2.15
N ALA A 179 16.85 8.84 -2.05
CA ALA A 179 17.47 8.48 -0.78
C ALA A 179 18.35 9.58 -0.18
N LYS A 180 18.67 10.61 -0.97
CA LYS A 180 19.42 11.81 -0.55
C LYS A 180 18.49 12.97 -0.20
N ASP A 181 17.20 12.70 -0.03
CA ASP A 181 16.22 13.67 0.42
C ASP A 181 16.64 14.25 1.78
N SER A 182 16.56 15.57 1.93
CA SER A 182 17.03 16.24 3.14
C SER A 182 16.18 15.98 4.38
N ALA A 183 14.91 15.60 4.19
CA ALA A 183 13.98 15.30 5.27
C ALA A 183 13.86 13.78 5.49
N PHE A 184 13.89 13.00 4.42
CA PHE A 184 13.55 11.57 4.44
C PHE A 184 14.65 10.65 3.96
N GLY A 185 15.90 11.12 3.95
CA GLY A 185 17.04 10.33 3.49
C GLY A 185 17.21 9.00 4.23
N TYR A 186 17.83 8.05 3.54
CA TYR A 186 18.16 6.73 4.06
C TYR A 186 19.33 6.10 3.28
N GLU A 187 19.96 5.07 3.85
CA GLU A 187 21.14 4.43 3.26
C GLU A 187 20.84 3.04 2.67
N SER A 188 19.86 2.32 3.22
CA SER A 188 19.59 0.95 2.78
C SER A 188 18.60 0.85 1.62
N SER A 189 18.86 -0.08 0.70
CA SER A 189 17.87 -0.53 -0.31
C SER A 189 17.21 -1.85 0.07
N ASN A 190 17.82 -2.64 0.96
CA ASN A 190 17.19 -3.84 1.49
C ASN A 190 16.17 -3.41 2.54
N LEU A 191 14.92 -3.82 2.38
CA LEU A 191 13.81 -3.35 3.19
C LEU A 191 13.91 -3.80 4.65
N CYS A 192 14.52 -4.95 4.95
CA CYS A 192 14.77 -5.38 6.33
C CYS A 192 15.75 -4.42 7.02
N ASP A 193 16.90 -4.18 6.38
CA ASP A 193 17.93 -3.24 6.86
C ASP A 193 17.37 -1.80 6.92
N TRP A 194 16.53 -1.41 5.96
CA TRP A 194 15.90 -0.09 5.92
C TRP A 194 14.89 0.07 7.06
N ILE A 195 14.10 -0.95 7.39
CA ILE A 195 13.21 -0.91 8.56
C ILE A 195 14.04 -0.77 9.84
N GLU A 196 15.14 -1.50 10.00
CA GLU A 196 16.04 -1.34 11.15
C GLU A 196 16.61 0.08 11.25
N GLU A 197 17.07 0.63 10.12
CA GLU A 197 17.56 2.01 10.01
C GLU A 197 16.49 3.01 10.47
N LYS A 198 15.28 2.94 9.89
CA LYS A 198 14.19 3.88 10.17
C LYS A 198 13.63 3.74 11.58
N THR A 199 13.65 2.53 12.15
CA THR A 199 13.22 2.28 13.52
C THR A 199 14.31 2.55 14.55
N GLN A 200 15.52 2.94 14.11
CA GLN A 200 16.70 3.16 14.94
C GLN A 200 17.06 1.91 15.78
N GLY A 201 16.94 0.73 15.18
CA GLY A 201 17.26 -0.56 15.80
C GLY A 201 16.21 -1.09 16.77
N LYS A 202 15.01 -0.48 16.85
CA LYS A 202 13.89 -1.04 17.64
C LYS A 202 13.35 -2.34 17.06
N VAL A 203 13.43 -2.49 15.73
CA VAL A 203 13.15 -3.73 15.00
C VAL A 203 14.43 -4.09 14.27
N SER A 204 15.07 -5.20 14.62
CA SER A 204 16.26 -5.66 13.92
C SER A 204 15.91 -6.22 12.55
N SER A 205 16.84 -6.14 11.59
CA SER A 205 16.64 -6.71 10.25
C SER A 205 16.31 -8.20 10.27
N GLU A 206 16.80 -8.96 11.24
CA GLU A 206 16.48 -10.38 11.40
C GLU A 206 15.07 -10.66 11.93
N GLU A 207 14.44 -9.70 12.62
CA GLU A 207 13.06 -9.79 13.10
C GLU A 207 12.02 -9.45 12.03
N VAL A 208 12.44 -8.77 10.95
CA VAL A 208 11.55 -8.44 9.84
C VAL A 208 11.17 -9.70 9.07
N ILE A 209 9.88 -10.00 9.03
CA ILE A 209 9.34 -11.11 8.26
C ILE A 209 9.33 -10.71 6.78
N ALA A 210 9.81 -11.57 5.90
CA ALA A 210 9.80 -11.31 4.46
C ALA A 210 9.05 -12.41 3.72
N ILE A 211 8.07 -12.04 2.89
CA ILE A 211 7.45 -12.96 1.92
C ILE A 211 8.13 -12.77 0.57
N SER A 212 8.81 -13.81 0.10
CA SER A 212 9.57 -13.83 -1.14
C SER A 212 8.68 -14.01 -2.38
N ILE A 213 9.22 -13.68 -3.56
CA ILE A 213 8.53 -13.94 -4.83
C ILE A 213 8.33 -15.44 -5.05
N ASP A 214 9.28 -16.29 -4.64
CA ASP A 214 9.14 -17.74 -4.73
C ASP A 214 7.95 -18.25 -3.91
N GLU A 215 7.80 -17.78 -2.67
CA GLU A 215 6.65 -18.13 -1.84
C GLU A 215 5.33 -17.68 -2.45
N ILE A 216 5.31 -16.52 -3.11
CA ILE A 216 4.13 -15.97 -3.78
C ILE A 216 3.79 -16.73 -5.06
N ARG A 217 4.77 -16.96 -5.95
CA ARG A 217 4.56 -17.49 -7.30
C ARG A 217 4.53 -19.01 -7.37
N ILE A 218 5.28 -19.70 -6.50
CA ILE A 218 5.33 -21.17 -6.43
C ILE A 218 4.38 -21.67 -5.35
N GLY A 219 4.40 -21.03 -4.17
CA GLY A 219 3.54 -21.41 -3.04
C GLY A 219 2.10 -20.94 -3.18
N GLY A 220 1.87 -19.79 -3.82
CA GLY A 220 0.54 -19.26 -4.07
C GLY A 220 -0.18 -18.75 -2.81
N PRO A 221 -1.50 -18.52 -2.91
CA PRO A 221 -2.29 -17.92 -1.83
C PRO A 221 -2.24 -18.70 -0.50
N ASP A 222 -2.11 -20.03 -0.56
CA ASP A 222 -2.14 -20.88 0.64
C ASP A 222 -0.86 -20.74 1.48
N VAL A 223 0.31 -20.70 0.84
CA VAL A 223 1.59 -20.49 1.53
C VAL A 223 1.67 -19.08 2.11
N VAL A 224 1.21 -18.09 1.34
CA VAL A 224 1.16 -16.69 1.80
C VAL A 224 0.18 -16.53 2.97
N GLU A 225 -1.00 -17.18 2.91
CA GLU A 225 -1.99 -17.21 4.00
C GLU A 225 -1.36 -17.76 5.29
N GLU A 226 -0.69 -18.92 5.24
CA GLU A 226 -0.08 -19.54 6.42
C GLU A 226 1.07 -18.70 7.00
N LYS A 227 1.86 -18.04 6.16
CA LYS A 227 2.94 -17.16 6.62
C LYS A 227 2.39 -15.90 7.28
N LEU A 228 1.41 -15.24 6.66
CA LEU A 228 0.77 -14.05 7.22
C LEU A 228 0.01 -14.35 8.51
N LYS A 229 -0.56 -15.55 8.65
CA LYS A 229 -1.26 -15.98 9.87
C LYS A 229 -0.35 -15.98 11.10
N GLN A 230 0.96 -16.22 10.92
CA GLN A 230 1.97 -16.23 11.97
C GLN A 230 2.44 -14.83 12.38
N VAL A 231 2.14 -13.80 11.56
CA VAL A 231 2.43 -12.40 11.89
C VAL A 231 1.59 -11.97 13.08
N ASN A 232 2.27 -11.39 14.06
CA ASN A 232 1.71 -10.85 15.28
C ASN A 232 1.76 -9.32 15.26
N ARG A 233 1.02 -8.73 16.19
CA ARG A 233 0.85 -7.27 16.31
C ARG A 233 2.14 -6.44 16.25
N ASN A 234 3.24 -6.94 16.81
CA ASN A 234 4.51 -6.19 16.84
C ASN A 234 5.40 -6.48 15.64
N ASP A 235 5.00 -7.40 14.77
CA ASP A 235 5.80 -7.85 13.64
C ASP A 235 5.56 -6.94 12.43
N ILE A 236 6.63 -6.69 11.68
CA ILE A 236 6.58 -6.03 10.38
C ILE A 236 6.90 -7.09 9.32
N CYS A 237 6.00 -7.22 8.35
CA CYS A 237 6.13 -8.17 7.26
C CYS A 237 6.28 -7.42 5.92
N ILE A 238 7.45 -7.54 5.28
CA ILE A 238 7.66 -7.02 3.93
C ILE A 238 7.16 -8.00 2.87
N ILE A 239 6.63 -7.46 1.78
CA ILE A 239 6.16 -8.24 0.63
C ILE A 239 7.04 -7.93 -0.58
N ASN A 240 7.67 -8.96 -1.13
CA ASN A 240 8.35 -8.85 -2.41
C ASN A 240 7.32 -8.94 -3.54
N SER A 241 7.49 -8.14 -4.58
CA SER A 241 6.60 -8.13 -5.74
C SER A 241 7.31 -7.54 -6.94
N ALA A 242 7.08 -8.16 -8.09
CA ALA A 242 7.56 -7.67 -9.37
C ALA A 242 6.47 -7.62 -10.45
N ASP A 243 5.27 -8.11 -10.15
CA ASP A 243 4.09 -8.04 -10.99
C ASP A 243 2.82 -7.84 -10.14
N MET A 244 1.74 -7.39 -10.76
CA MET A 244 0.44 -7.25 -10.10
C MET A 244 -0.17 -8.60 -9.70
N ARG A 245 0.13 -9.67 -10.43
CA ARG A 245 -0.27 -11.02 -10.04
C ARG A 245 0.34 -11.45 -8.70
N ASP A 246 1.52 -10.92 -8.34
CA ASP A 246 2.10 -11.14 -7.02
C ASP A 246 1.24 -10.49 -5.92
N LEU A 247 0.75 -9.27 -6.17
CA LEU A 247 -0.15 -8.58 -5.25
C LEU A 247 -1.54 -9.21 -5.20
N ASP A 248 -2.06 -9.79 -6.29
CA ASP A 248 -3.34 -10.49 -6.27
C ASP A 248 -3.29 -11.72 -5.34
N VAL A 249 -2.18 -12.46 -5.37
CA VAL A 249 -1.94 -13.59 -4.44
C VAL A 249 -1.97 -13.10 -2.99
N VAL A 250 -1.24 -12.01 -2.70
CA VAL A 250 -1.14 -11.45 -1.34
C VAL A 250 -2.47 -10.87 -0.87
N ALA A 251 -3.19 -10.15 -1.73
CA ALA A 251 -4.50 -9.60 -1.42
C ALA A 251 -5.53 -10.70 -1.12
N LEU A 252 -5.53 -11.78 -1.91
CA LEU A 252 -6.39 -12.92 -1.67
C LEU A 252 -6.07 -13.58 -0.31
N ALA A 253 -4.80 -13.79 0.01
CA ALA A 253 -4.39 -14.35 1.31
C ALA A 253 -4.84 -13.46 2.48
N ILE A 254 -4.64 -12.14 2.41
CA ILE A 254 -5.10 -11.19 3.43
C ILE A 254 -6.63 -11.25 3.60
N LEU A 255 -7.38 -11.28 2.50
CA LEU A 255 -8.85 -11.34 2.54
C LEU A 255 -9.35 -12.67 3.10
N ARG A 256 -8.73 -13.80 2.74
CA ARG A 256 -9.02 -15.11 3.32
C ARG A 256 -8.76 -15.12 4.83
N LEU A 257 -7.67 -14.50 5.30
CA LEU A 257 -7.38 -14.40 6.73
C LEU A 257 -8.39 -13.53 7.48
N GLN A 258 -8.78 -12.40 6.88
CA GLN A 258 -9.81 -11.53 7.43
C GLN A 258 -11.15 -12.26 7.53
N TYR A 259 -11.55 -12.98 6.49
CA TYR A 259 -12.80 -13.73 6.43
C TYR A 259 -12.81 -14.93 7.40
N LYS A 260 -11.77 -15.79 7.37
CA LYS A 260 -11.72 -17.05 8.12
C LYS A 260 -11.40 -16.87 9.61
N TYR A 261 -10.55 -15.88 9.94
CA TYR A 261 -9.98 -15.74 11.29
C TYR A 261 -10.18 -14.35 11.91
N GLY A 262 -10.79 -13.41 11.19
CA GLY A 262 -10.96 -12.04 11.68
C GLY A 262 -9.66 -11.24 11.75
N LYS A 263 -8.59 -11.70 11.08
CA LYS A 263 -7.31 -10.99 11.04
C LYS A 263 -7.46 -9.62 10.39
N ASN A 264 -6.82 -8.60 10.96
CA ASN A 264 -6.82 -7.25 10.42
C ASN A 264 -5.43 -6.62 10.53
N TYR A 265 -4.76 -6.44 9.40
CA TYR A 265 -3.42 -5.84 9.34
C TYR A 265 -3.49 -4.35 9.02
N LEU A 266 -2.53 -3.59 9.55
CA LEU A 266 -2.28 -2.24 9.09
C LEU A 266 -1.34 -2.31 7.88
N ILE A 267 -1.80 -1.81 6.73
CA ILE A 267 -1.02 -1.92 5.49
C ILE A 267 -0.28 -0.60 5.27
N ARG A 268 1.06 -0.63 5.21
CA ARG A 268 1.88 0.46 4.71
C ARG A 268 2.26 0.13 3.27
N SER A 269 1.68 0.81 2.30
CA SER A 269 1.85 0.47 0.88
C SER A 269 2.13 1.70 0.03
N SER A 270 2.63 1.49 -1.18
CA SER A 270 2.49 2.46 -2.28
C SER A 270 1.15 2.26 -3.01
N ALA A 271 1.02 2.71 -4.26
CA ALA A 271 -0.25 2.74 -4.97
C ALA A 271 -0.79 1.37 -5.43
N SER A 272 0.06 0.43 -5.85
CA SER A 272 -0.41 -0.76 -6.57
C SER A 272 -1.28 -1.72 -5.75
N PHE A 273 -1.00 -1.87 -4.44
CA PHE A 273 -1.73 -2.82 -3.60
C PHE A 273 -3.22 -2.49 -3.48
N VAL A 274 -3.59 -1.21 -3.52
CA VAL A 274 -4.98 -0.79 -3.39
C VAL A 274 -5.84 -1.44 -4.47
N ARG A 275 -5.32 -1.57 -5.71
CA ARG A 275 -6.04 -2.20 -6.82
C ARG A 275 -6.36 -3.68 -6.55
N SER A 276 -5.35 -4.46 -6.16
CA SER A 276 -5.54 -5.88 -5.82
C SER A 276 -6.44 -6.05 -4.60
N ARG A 277 -6.32 -5.18 -3.60
CA ARG A 277 -7.17 -5.19 -2.40
C ARG A 277 -8.65 -4.96 -2.71
N LEU A 278 -8.97 -4.20 -3.75
CA LEU A 278 -10.33 -3.95 -4.20
C LEU A 278 -10.83 -4.97 -5.23
N GLY A 279 -9.99 -5.92 -5.67
CA GLY A 279 -10.35 -6.84 -6.75
C GLY A 279 -10.60 -6.11 -8.07
N GLN A 280 -9.95 -4.95 -8.28
CA GLN A 280 -10.09 -4.17 -9.50
C GLN A 280 -9.09 -4.63 -10.56
N ARG A 281 -9.51 -4.53 -11.82
CA ARG A 281 -8.61 -4.74 -12.96
C ARG A 281 -7.98 -3.44 -13.40
N GLU A 282 -6.93 -3.54 -14.20
CA GLU A 282 -6.44 -2.38 -14.93
C GLU A 282 -7.56 -1.81 -15.83
N ARG A 283 -7.76 -0.50 -15.73
CA ARG A 283 -8.68 0.24 -16.58
C ARG A 283 -7.88 1.06 -17.58
N PRO A 284 -8.21 1.00 -18.88
CA PRO A 284 -7.65 1.90 -19.87
C PRO A 284 -7.91 3.38 -19.55
N ILE A 285 -7.21 4.27 -20.24
CA ILE A 285 -7.52 5.71 -20.20
C ILE A 285 -8.98 5.95 -20.57
N LEU A 286 -9.59 6.94 -19.92
CA LEU A 286 -10.99 7.28 -20.15
C LEU A 286 -11.25 7.64 -21.62
N THR A 287 -12.36 7.16 -22.17
CA THR A 287 -12.81 7.58 -23.50
C THR A 287 -13.50 8.96 -23.45
N LYS A 288 -13.72 9.57 -24.62
CA LYS A 288 -14.45 10.85 -24.72
C LYS A 288 -15.84 10.74 -24.09
N GLU A 289 -16.52 9.62 -24.32
CA GLU A 289 -17.86 9.34 -23.81
C GLU A 289 -17.87 9.24 -22.28
N GLU A 290 -16.87 8.57 -21.70
CA GLU A 290 -16.73 8.41 -20.25
C GLU A 290 -16.40 9.73 -19.53
N MET A 291 -15.69 10.65 -20.19
CA MET A 291 -15.42 11.99 -19.65
C MET A 291 -16.66 12.88 -19.60
N GLY A 292 -17.79 12.44 -20.19
CA GLY A 292 -19.06 13.17 -20.14
C GLY A 292 -19.03 14.50 -20.90
N TYR A 293 -18.16 14.63 -21.91
CA TYR A 293 -18.10 15.86 -22.71
C TYR A 293 -19.41 16.10 -23.45
N THR A 294 -19.94 17.31 -23.31
CA THR A 294 -21.07 17.79 -24.09
C THR A 294 -20.56 18.44 -25.37
N ASP A 295 -21.27 18.27 -26.49
CA ASP A 295 -20.94 18.95 -27.75
C ASP A 295 -21.21 20.48 -27.70
N ASN A 296 -21.82 20.96 -26.61
CA ASN A 296 -22.02 22.38 -26.32
C ASN A 296 -21.08 22.84 -25.20
N GLY A 297 -20.32 23.91 -25.44
CA GLY A 297 -19.36 24.49 -24.49
C GLY A 297 -17.90 24.31 -24.92
N GLY A 298 -16.97 24.83 -24.13
CA GLY A 298 -15.53 24.64 -24.33
C GLY A 298 -14.89 24.09 -23.05
N ALA A 299 -13.71 23.49 -23.16
CA ALA A 299 -12.93 23.03 -22.02
C ALA A 299 -11.80 24.03 -21.70
N LEU A 300 -11.55 24.30 -20.42
CA LEU A 300 -10.37 25.01 -19.97
C LEU A 300 -9.32 23.98 -19.53
N ILE A 301 -8.20 23.92 -20.24
CA ILE A 301 -7.04 23.10 -19.87
C ILE A 301 -6.02 24.01 -19.18
N LEU A 302 -5.77 23.78 -17.91
CA LEU A 302 -4.76 24.51 -17.13
C LEU A 302 -3.50 23.64 -17.01
N VAL A 303 -2.41 24.07 -17.66
CA VAL A 303 -1.10 23.40 -17.59
C VAL A 303 -0.18 24.28 -16.74
N GLY A 304 0.13 23.81 -15.52
CA GLY A 304 1.00 24.49 -14.57
C GLY A 304 2.33 23.77 -14.30
N SER A 305 2.59 22.65 -14.98
CA SER A 305 3.85 21.93 -14.83
C SER A 305 4.96 22.69 -15.56
N HIS A 306 6.09 22.89 -14.87
CA HIS A 306 7.31 23.50 -15.41
C HIS A 306 8.34 22.44 -15.78
#